data_AF-A0A2I3TUC0-F1
#
_entry.id   AF-A0A2I3TUC0-F1
#
_cell.length_a   1.000
_cell.length_b   1.000
_cell.length_c   1.000
_cell.angle_alpha   90.00
_cell.angle_beta   90.00
_cell.angle_gamma   90.00
#
_symmetry.space_group_name_H-M   'P 1'
#
loop_
_entity.id
_entity.type
_entity.pdbx_description
1 polymer ?
#
loop_
_entity_poly.entity_id
_entity_poly.type
_entity_poly.pdbx_seq_one_letter_code
_entity_poly.pdbx_strand_id
1 'polypeptide(L)'
;MVMRPLWSLLLWEDAVPRPVVQVFIAVERDAQPSKTCQVFLSCWAPNISEITYSWRRETTMDFGMEPHSLFTDGQVLSISLGPGDRDVAYSCIVSNPVSWDLATVTPWDSCHHEAAPGKASYKDVLLVVVPVSLLLMLVTLFSAWHWCPCSGKKKKDVRADRVGPETENPLVQDLP
;
A
#
# COMPACT_ATOMS: atom_id res chain seq x y z
N MET A 1 54.24 3.40 44.50
CA MET A 1 53.05 4.08 43.95
C MET A 1 53.29 4.23 42.45
N VAL A 2 52.71 3.36 41.62
CA VAL A 2 52.91 3.41 40.17
C VAL A 2 52.09 4.57 39.66
N MET A 3 52.75 5.65 39.22
CA MET A 3 52.11 6.77 38.55
C MET A 3 51.62 6.26 37.20
N ARG A 4 50.39 5.74 37.16
CA ARG A 4 49.74 5.44 35.88
C ARG A 4 49.61 6.76 35.14
N PRO A 5 50.21 6.88 33.98
CA PRO A 5 50.36 8.18 33.38
C PRO A 5 49.03 8.60 32.74
N LEU A 6 48.69 9.89 32.80
CA LEU A 6 47.34 10.42 32.56
C LEU A 6 46.74 10.06 31.18
N TRP A 7 47.58 9.89 30.15
CA TRP A 7 47.24 9.36 28.82
C TRP A 7 46.57 7.98 28.83
N SER A 8 46.78 7.13 29.84
CA SER A 8 46.06 5.85 29.96
C SER A 8 44.59 6.00 30.36
N LEU A 9 44.15 7.19 30.78
CA LEU A 9 42.75 7.50 31.12
C LEU A 9 42.02 8.23 29.97
N LEU A 10 42.71 8.58 28.88
CA LEU A 10 42.17 9.38 27.77
C LEU A 10 41.74 8.57 26.54
N LEU A 11 41.90 7.25 26.55
CA LEU A 11 41.62 6.34 25.42
C LEU A 11 40.80 5.11 25.87
N TRP A 12 39.82 5.32 26.74
CA TRP A 12 38.76 4.32 26.91
C TRP A 12 37.67 4.67 25.89
N GLU A 13 37.85 4.25 24.63
CA GLU A 13 36.70 4.13 23.75
C GLU A 13 36.09 2.73 23.91
N ASP A 14 34.82 2.69 24.29
CA ASP A 14 34.03 1.48 24.32
C ASP A 14 33.85 0.88 22.91
N ALA A 15 33.47 -0.39 22.85
CA ALA A 15 33.13 -1.02 21.58
C ALA A 15 31.95 -0.27 20.91
N VAL A 16 32.09 0.03 19.62
CA VAL A 16 31.04 0.71 18.85
C VAL A 16 29.82 -0.21 18.74
N PRO A 17 28.61 0.27 19.06
CA PRO A 17 27.41 -0.52 18.88
C PRO A 17 27.01 -0.62 17.41
N ARG A 18 26.26 -1.68 17.06
CA ARG A 18 25.66 -1.85 15.74
C ARG A 18 24.93 -0.57 15.29
N PRO A 19 25.28 0.01 14.13
CA PRO A 19 24.62 1.20 13.64
C PRO A 19 23.20 0.88 13.15
N VAL A 20 22.36 1.91 13.09
CA VAL A 20 21.01 1.85 12.55
C VAL A 20 20.95 2.72 11.30
N VAL A 21 20.41 2.16 10.22
CA VAL A 21 20.20 2.89 8.96
C VAL A 21 18.73 3.21 8.77
N GLN A 22 18.44 4.47 8.49
CA GLN A 22 17.12 4.97 8.11
C GLN A 22 17.12 5.32 6.63
N VAL A 23 16.08 4.90 5.91
CA VAL A 23 15.90 5.13 4.48
C VAL A 23 14.82 6.20 4.28
N PHE A 24 15.16 7.28 3.59
CA PHE A 24 14.24 8.36 3.25
C PHE A 24 14.09 8.47 1.74
N ILE A 25 12.86 8.44 1.24
CA ILE A 25 12.57 8.59 -0.19
C ILE A 25 12.25 10.07 -0.48
N ALA A 26 12.86 10.61 -1.54
CA ALA A 26 12.50 11.93 -2.02
C ALA A 26 11.19 11.84 -2.81
N VAL A 27 10.13 12.49 -2.33
CA VAL A 27 8.86 12.57 -3.04
C VAL A 27 8.82 13.84 -3.88
N GLU A 28 8.88 13.68 -5.20
CA GLU A 28 8.72 14.79 -6.13
C GLU A 28 7.23 15.07 -6.36
N ARG A 29 6.76 16.22 -5.87
CA ARG A 29 5.32 16.51 -5.79
C ARG A 29 4.70 17.03 -7.10
N ASP A 30 5.51 17.57 -8.01
CA ASP A 30 5.04 18.32 -9.19
C ASP A 30 5.82 18.01 -10.49
N ALA A 31 6.71 17.02 -10.50
CA ALA A 31 7.44 16.63 -11.71
C ALA A 31 6.93 15.31 -12.30
N GLN A 32 7.21 15.08 -13.58
CA GLN A 32 7.02 13.78 -14.20
C GLN A 32 7.73 12.69 -13.38
N PRO A 33 7.13 11.49 -13.22
CA PRO A 33 7.76 10.39 -12.51
C PRO A 33 9.16 10.16 -13.08
N SER A 34 10.18 10.45 -12.27
CA SER A 34 11.56 10.16 -12.64
C SER A 34 11.69 8.64 -12.76
N LYS A 35 12.45 8.17 -13.76
CA LYS A 35 12.73 6.74 -13.93
C LYS A 35 13.61 6.18 -12.80
N THR A 36 14.06 7.05 -11.91
CA THR A 36 15.04 6.79 -10.86
C THR A 36 14.48 7.27 -9.53
N CYS A 37 14.62 6.45 -8.50
CA CYS A 37 14.20 6.75 -7.14
C CYS A 37 15.34 7.46 -6.40
N GLN A 38 15.13 8.70 -5.99
CA GLN A 38 16.10 9.42 -5.16
C GLN A 38 15.92 9.05 -3.69
N VAL A 39 17.00 8.56 -3.08
CA VAL A 39 17.01 8.03 -1.71
C VAL A 39 18.11 8.70 -0.89
N PHE A 40 17.77 9.05 0.35
CA PHE A 40 18.73 9.49 1.36
C PHE A 40 18.84 8.43 2.45
N LEU A 41 20.04 7.92 2.66
CA LEU A 41 20.35 6.97 3.72
C LEU A 41 20.99 7.73 4.88
N SER A 42 20.42 7.62 6.07
CA SER A 42 20.97 8.20 7.29
C SER A 42 21.40 7.10 8.23
N CYS A 43 22.66 7.13 8.64
CA CYS A 43 23.22 6.17 9.58
C CYS A 43 23.44 6.83 10.94
N TRP A 44 23.20 6.13 12.03
CA TRP A 44 23.57 6.61 13.36
C TRP A 44 23.86 5.43 14.28
N ALA A 45 24.79 5.61 15.22
CA ALA A 45 25.07 4.64 16.27
C ALA A 45 24.49 5.14 17.60
N PRO A 46 23.79 4.28 18.37
CA PRO A 46 23.24 4.67 19.66
C PRO A 46 24.34 4.94 20.69
N ASN A 47 24.13 5.91 21.59
CA ASN A 47 24.98 6.14 22.77
C ASN A 47 26.45 6.49 22.49
N ILE A 48 26.81 6.92 21.27
CA ILE A 48 28.18 7.33 20.93
C ILE A 48 28.16 8.47 19.92
N SER A 49 29.02 9.48 20.12
CA SER A 49 29.06 10.69 19.27
C SER A 49 30.38 10.89 18.54
N GLU A 50 31.48 10.35 19.06
CA GLU A 50 32.83 10.49 18.49
C GLU A 50 33.21 9.22 17.72
N ILE A 51 32.58 9.06 16.56
CA ILE A 51 32.82 7.94 15.63
C ILE A 51 32.87 8.43 14.20
N THR A 52 33.60 7.69 13.36
CA THR A 52 33.70 7.94 11.94
C THR A 52 32.61 7.16 11.21
N TYR A 53 31.86 7.85 10.36
CA TYR A 53 30.85 7.26 9.48
C TYR A 53 31.41 7.14 8.07
N SER A 54 31.27 5.96 7.49
CA SER A 54 31.57 5.73 6.08
C SER A 54 30.53 4.81 5.47
N TRP A 55 30.27 4.98 4.20
CA TRP A 55 29.37 4.14 3.42
C TRP A 55 30.16 3.29 2.46
N ARG A 56 29.75 2.05 2.28
CA ARG A 56 30.25 1.13 1.27
C ARG A 56 29.08 0.69 0.39
N ARG A 57 29.22 0.83 -0.92
CA ARG A 57 28.34 0.15 -1.87
C ARG A 57 28.80 -1.29 -2.06
N GLU A 58 27.92 -2.26 -1.82
CA GLU A 58 28.19 -3.66 -2.15
C GLU A 58 27.90 -3.86 -3.64
N THR A 59 28.94 -4.17 -4.42
CA THR A 59 28.81 -4.47 -5.85
C THR A 59 28.56 -5.95 -6.04
N THR A 60 27.52 -6.32 -6.81
CA THR A 60 27.35 -7.69 -7.28
C THR A 60 28.60 -8.10 -8.05
N MET A 61 29.28 -9.14 -7.55
CA MET A 61 30.50 -9.67 -8.16
C MET A 61 30.20 -10.11 -9.59
N ASP A 62 30.64 -9.35 -10.58
CA ASP A 62 30.81 -9.89 -11.93
C ASP A 62 32.11 -10.72 -11.91
N PHE A 63 32.02 -11.96 -12.37
CA PHE A 63 33.08 -12.96 -12.23
C PHE A 63 34.35 -12.50 -12.95
N GLY A 64 35.31 -11.92 -12.20
CA GLY A 64 36.66 -11.62 -12.69
C GLY A 64 37.18 -10.20 -12.46
N MET A 65 36.40 -9.28 -11.89
CA MET A 65 36.86 -7.94 -11.52
C MET A 65 36.86 -7.81 -9.99
N GLU A 66 37.99 -7.39 -9.41
CA GLU A 66 38.08 -7.03 -8.00
C GLU A 66 36.93 -6.07 -7.64
N PRO A 67 36.19 -6.31 -6.54
CA PRO A 67 35.10 -5.44 -6.14
C PRO A 67 35.66 -4.06 -5.83
N HIS A 68 35.49 -3.11 -6.75
CA HIS A 68 35.76 -1.71 -6.48
C HIS A 68 34.69 -1.21 -5.51
N SER A 69 34.92 -1.41 -4.21
CA SER A 69 34.08 -0.87 -3.16
C SER A 69 34.17 0.65 -3.21
N LEU A 70 33.09 1.30 -3.63
CA LEU A 70 32.97 2.74 -3.57
C LEU A 70 32.68 3.13 -2.12
N PHE A 71 33.63 3.85 -1.53
CA PHE A 71 33.48 4.42 -0.20
C PHE A 71 33.05 5.88 -0.29
N THR A 72 32.19 6.29 0.64
CA THR A 72 31.78 7.69 0.78
C THR A 72 31.70 8.02 2.25
N ASP A 73 32.46 9.02 2.67
CA ASP A 73 32.49 9.44 4.07
C ASP A 73 31.25 10.27 4.41
N GLY A 74 30.79 10.14 5.65
CA GLY A 74 29.70 10.93 6.18
C GLY A 74 28.53 10.11 6.71
N GLN A 75 27.72 10.78 7.53
CA GLN A 75 26.57 10.18 8.20
C GLN A 75 25.39 9.93 7.24
N VAL A 76 25.27 10.76 6.20
CA VAL A 76 24.16 10.74 5.24
C VAL A 76 24.70 10.49 3.84
N LEU A 77 24.07 9.58 3.10
CA LEU A 77 24.38 9.26 1.72
C LEU A 77 23.17 9.53 0.81
N SER A 78 23.36 10.31 -0.25
CA SER A 78 22.34 10.57 -1.28
C SER A 78 22.63 9.74 -2.52
N ILE A 79 21.66 8.94 -2.95
CA ILE A 79 21.77 8.07 -4.13
C ILE A 79 20.54 8.19 -5.02
N SER A 80 20.73 7.88 -6.30
CA SER A 80 19.65 7.75 -7.28
C SER A 80 19.66 6.32 -7.78
N LEU A 81 18.58 5.57 -7.51
CA LEU A 81 18.45 4.16 -7.84
C LEU A 81 17.62 3.98 -9.10
N GLY A 82 18.12 3.23 -10.08
CA GLY A 82 17.37 2.84 -11.26
C GLY A 82 16.83 1.40 -11.18
N PRO A 83 16.00 0.97 -12.13
CA PRO A 83 15.45 -0.40 -12.18
C PRO A 83 16.48 -1.53 -12.21
N GLY A 84 17.75 -1.24 -12.51
CA GLY A 84 18.86 -2.20 -12.47
C GLY A 84 19.52 -2.34 -11.09
N ASP A 85 19.22 -1.45 -10.14
CA ASP A 85 19.85 -1.43 -8.82
C ASP A 85 19.06 -2.24 -7.76
N ARG A 86 18.24 -3.21 -8.20
CA ARG A 86 17.31 -3.94 -7.31
C ARG A 86 18.01 -4.70 -6.20
N ASP A 87 19.15 -5.30 -6.54
CA ASP A 87 19.93 -6.16 -5.65
C ASP A 87 21.14 -5.44 -5.06
N VAL A 88 21.23 -4.11 -5.25
CA VAL A 88 22.36 -3.31 -4.76
C VAL A 88 22.15 -3.00 -3.28
N ALA A 89 23.07 -3.47 -2.45
CA ALA A 89 23.08 -3.20 -1.03
C ALA A 89 24.09 -2.10 -0.66
N TYR A 90 23.79 -1.36 0.40
CA TYR A 90 24.65 -0.34 0.97
C TYR A 90 24.93 -0.67 2.43
N SER A 91 26.20 -0.65 2.81
CA SER A 91 26.67 -0.92 4.16
C SER A 91 27.15 0.40 4.78
N CYS A 92 26.50 0.85 5.85
CA CYS A 92 27.07 1.89 6.71
C CYS A 92 28.07 1.25 7.65
N ILE A 93 29.27 1.81 7.74
CA ILE A 93 30.34 1.39 8.63
C ILE A 93 30.58 2.51 9.62
N VAL A 94 30.51 2.18 10.90
CA VAL A 94 30.85 3.05 12.02
C VAL A 94 32.10 2.54 12.69
N SER A 95 33.06 3.43 12.97
CA SER A 95 34.33 3.02 13.56
C SER A 95 34.85 4.05 14.56
N ASN A 96 35.53 3.54 15.58
CA ASN A 96 36.38 4.31 16.50
C ASN A 96 37.78 3.66 16.52
N PRO A 97 38.77 4.22 17.25
CA PRO A 97 40.12 3.66 17.32
C PRO A 97 40.20 2.21 17.83
N VAL A 98 39.16 1.74 18.54
CA VAL A 98 39.15 0.46 19.25
C VAL A 98 38.39 -0.63 18.48
N SER A 99 37.34 -0.27 17.75
CA SER A 99 36.39 -1.22 17.14
C SER A 99 35.61 -0.59 15.99
N TRP A 100 34.96 -1.45 15.20
CA TRP A 100 34.10 -1.05 14.10
C TRP A 100 32.91 -2.01 13.98
N ASP A 101 31.81 -1.50 13.46
CA ASP A 101 30.59 -2.28 13.20
C ASP A 101 29.88 -1.75 11.94
N LEU A 102 28.95 -2.52 11.39
CA LEU A 102 28.25 -2.17 10.16
C LEU A 102 26.77 -2.54 10.18
N ALA A 103 25.99 -1.85 9.35
CA ALA A 103 24.63 -2.24 9.00
C ALA A 103 24.39 -2.12 7.50
N THR A 104 23.83 -3.17 6.92
CA THR A 104 23.56 -3.27 5.48
C THR A 104 22.07 -3.12 5.20
N VAL A 105 21.73 -2.37 4.15
CA VAL A 105 20.36 -2.18 3.69
C VAL A 105 20.26 -2.28 2.17
N THR A 106 19.11 -2.75 1.68
CA THR A 106 18.74 -2.74 0.26
C THR A 106 17.67 -1.66 0.06
N PRO A 107 18.05 -0.43 -0.33
CA PRO A 107 17.13 0.70 -0.38
C PRO A 107 16.07 0.61 -1.49
N TRP A 108 16.28 -0.25 -2.48
CA TRP A 108 15.33 -0.45 -3.59
C TRP A 108 13.95 -0.93 -3.12
N ASP A 109 13.88 -1.73 -2.06
CA ASP A 109 12.62 -2.23 -1.51
C ASP A 109 11.72 -1.09 -1.02
N SER A 110 12.30 -0.01 -0.50
CA SER A 110 11.57 1.19 -0.07
C SER A 110 10.99 1.98 -1.24
N CYS A 111 11.66 1.99 -2.40
CA CYS A 111 11.16 2.64 -3.61
C CYS A 111 9.90 1.95 -4.19
N HIS A 112 9.71 0.66 -3.94
CA HIS A 112 8.52 -0.08 -4.37
C HIS A 112 7.31 0.15 -3.47
N HIS A 113 7.53 0.48 -2.19
CA HIS A 113 6.46 0.58 -1.19
C HIS A 113 5.70 1.93 -1.19
N GLU A 114 6.26 2.99 -1.77
CA GLU A 114 5.58 4.30 -1.86
C GLU A 114 4.72 4.50 -3.12
N ALA A 115 4.72 3.55 -4.06
CA ALA A 115 3.69 3.49 -5.10
C ALA A 115 2.37 2.90 -4.58
N ALA A 116 2.07 3.03 -3.28
CA ALA A 116 0.70 2.97 -2.83
C ALA A 116 -0.07 4.06 -3.58
N PRO A 117 -1.21 3.75 -4.24
CA PRO A 117 -1.93 4.71 -5.04
C PRO A 117 -2.28 5.90 -4.15
N GLY A 118 -1.58 7.02 -4.33
CA GLY A 118 -1.92 8.29 -3.75
C GLY A 118 -3.39 8.52 -4.07
N LYS A 119 -4.21 8.56 -3.00
CA LYS A 119 -5.62 8.92 -2.95
C LYS A 119 -6.24 9.12 -4.34
N ALA A 120 -7.00 8.11 -4.80
CA ALA A 120 -7.74 8.14 -6.06
C ALA A 120 -8.16 9.59 -6.39
N SER A 121 -7.59 10.14 -7.47
CA SER A 121 -7.84 11.52 -7.86
C SER A 121 -9.34 11.73 -7.86
N TYR A 122 -9.84 12.85 -7.31
CA TYR A 122 -11.27 13.16 -7.31
C TYR A 122 -11.89 12.98 -8.71
N LYS A 123 -11.08 13.21 -9.76
CA LYS A 123 -11.44 12.95 -11.16
C LYS A 123 -11.69 11.47 -11.47
N ASP A 124 -10.89 10.54 -10.95
CA ASP A 124 -11.07 9.09 -11.15
C ASP A 124 -12.26 8.55 -10.36
N VAL A 125 -12.46 9.05 -9.13
CA VAL A 125 -13.66 8.74 -8.33
C VAL A 125 -14.90 9.26 -9.06
N LEU A 126 -14.87 10.48 -9.59
CA LEU A 126 -15.96 11.04 -10.37
C LEU A 126 -16.22 10.25 -11.66
N LEU A 127 -15.17 9.77 -12.33
CA LEU A 127 -15.26 8.96 -13.56
C LEU A 127 -15.92 7.59 -13.32
N VAL A 128 -15.85 7.04 -12.12
CA VAL A 128 -16.53 5.79 -11.75
C VAL A 128 -17.92 6.06 -11.18
N VAL A 129 -18.06 7.06 -10.30
CA VAL A 129 -19.33 7.35 -9.61
C VAL A 129 -20.39 7.89 -10.58
N VAL A 130 -20.01 8.73 -11.55
CA VAL A 130 -20.97 9.31 -12.51
C VAL A 130 -21.61 8.24 -13.41
N PRO A 131 -20.85 7.35 -14.08
CA PRO A 131 -21.46 6.28 -14.89
C PRO A 131 -22.28 5.30 -14.05
N VAL A 132 -21.79 4.91 -12.87
CA VAL A 132 -22.53 3.97 -12.00
C VAL A 132 -23.85 4.58 -11.53
N SER A 133 -23.84 5.85 -11.10
CA SER A 133 -25.06 6.56 -10.71
C SER A 133 -26.03 6.70 -11.88
N LEU A 134 -25.55 7.06 -13.07
CA LEU A 134 -26.38 7.16 -14.27
C LEU A 134 -27.03 5.83 -14.64
N LEU A 135 -26.28 4.72 -14.57
CA LEU A 135 -26.80 3.37 -14.82
C LEU A 135 -27.89 3.00 -13.80
N LEU A 136 -27.69 3.29 -12.52
CA LEU A 136 -28.70 3.05 -11.48
C LEU A 136 -29.98 3.87 -11.72
N MET A 137 -29.85 5.13 -12.12
CA MET A 137 -30.99 5.98 -12.46
C MET A 137 -31.75 5.43 -13.67
N LEU A 138 -31.06 4.97 -14.72
CA LEU A 138 -31.69 4.34 -15.87
C LEU A 138 -32.43 3.06 -15.47
N VAL A 139 -31.80 2.16 -14.69
CA VAL A 139 -32.43 0.91 -14.24
C VAL A 139 -33.70 1.18 -13.43
N THR A 140 -33.67 2.16 -12.52
CA THR A 140 -34.86 2.52 -11.72
C THR A 140 -35.97 3.11 -12.56
N LEU A 141 -35.65 3.98 -13.53
CA LEU A 141 -36.62 4.54 -14.50
C LEU A 141 -37.24 3.45 -15.39
N PHE A 142 -36.42 2.57 -15.96
CA PHE A 142 -36.90 1.45 -16.76
C PHE A 142 -37.79 0.51 -15.94
N SER A 143 -37.38 0.18 -14.71
CA SER A 143 -38.16 -0.68 -13.83
C SER A 143 -39.50 -0.03 -13.44
N ALA A 144 -39.52 1.26 -13.13
CA ALA A 144 -40.76 2.00 -12.87
C ALA A 144 -41.68 2.06 -14.09
N TRP A 145 -41.11 2.19 -15.30
CA TRP A 145 -41.89 2.16 -16.54
C TRP A 145 -42.46 0.76 -16.80
N HIS A 146 -41.66 -0.29 -16.63
CA HIS A 146 -42.07 -1.67 -16.85
C HIS A 146 -43.02 -2.21 -15.76
N TRP A 147 -43.01 -1.68 -14.54
CA TRP A 147 -44.01 -1.97 -13.50
C TRP A 147 -45.27 -1.11 -13.57
N CYS A 148 -45.29 -0.05 -14.39
CA CYS A 148 -46.48 0.73 -14.69
C CYS A 148 -47.18 0.26 -15.97
N PRO A 149 -47.70 -0.97 -15.97
CA PRO A 149 -49.03 -1.15 -16.53
C PRO A 149 -49.87 -2.11 -15.68
N CYS A 150 -50.68 -1.56 -14.77
CA CYS A 150 -52.04 -2.05 -14.40
C CYS A 150 -52.60 -1.26 -13.20
N SER A 151 -53.04 -0.02 -13.41
CA SER A 151 -54.16 0.54 -12.63
C SER A 151 -55.42 0.50 -13.50
N GLY A 152 -55.81 -0.74 -13.84
CA GLY A 152 -57.11 -1.04 -14.42
C GLY A 152 -58.13 -1.18 -13.30
N LYS A 153 -59.08 -0.25 -13.24
CA LYS A 153 -60.28 -0.29 -12.38
C LYS A 153 -60.89 -1.70 -12.33
N LYS A 154 -61.10 -2.24 -11.12
CA LYS A 154 -62.11 -3.29 -10.90
C LYS A 154 -63.12 -2.85 -9.85
N LYS A 155 -64.34 -2.54 -10.33
CA LYS A 155 -65.55 -2.55 -9.53
C LYS A 155 -65.75 -3.98 -9.00
N LYS A 156 -66.00 -4.14 -7.71
CA LYS A 156 -66.51 -5.38 -7.12
C LYS A 156 -68.03 -5.30 -7.14
N ASP A 157 -68.65 -6.04 -8.05
CA ASP A 157 -70.05 -6.44 -7.88
C ASP A 157 -70.09 -7.59 -6.87
N VAL A 158 -70.78 -7.37 -5.74
CA VAL A 158 -71.12 -8.42 -4.78
C VAL A 158 -72.56 -8.82 -5.06
N ARG A 159 -72.68 -10.06 -5.55
CA ARG A 159 -73.90 -10.83 -5.75
C ARG A 159 -74.70 -10.95 -4.45
N ALA A 160 -75.95 -10.48 -4.47
CA ALA A 160 -76.98 -10.97 -3.55
C ALA A 160 -77.70 -12.15 -4.22
N ASP A 161 -77.59 -13.29 -3.56
CA ASP A 161 -78.27 -14.55 -3.77
C ASP A 161 -79.81 -14.37 -3.77
N ARG A 162 -80.49 -14.98 -4.75
CA ARG A 162 -81.85 -15.51 -4.57
C ARG A 162 -82.20 -16.52 -5.69
N VAL A 163 -82.07 -17.80 -5.31
CA VAL A 163 -83.12 -18.84 -5.40
C VAL A 163 -83.83 -19.00 -6.75
N GLY A 164 -83.52 -20.10 -7.46
CA GLY A 164 -84.38 -20.68 -8.49
C GLY A 164 -85.54 -21.49 -7.90
N PRO A 165 -86.47 -21.98 -8.76
CA PRO A 165 -86.57 -23.43 -8.85
C PRO A 165 -86.72 -23.93 -10.29
N GLU A 166 -85.98 -25.00 -10.57
CA GLU A 166 -86.14 -25.88 -11.73
C GLU A 166 -87.16 -26.96 -11.34
N THR A 167 -88.15 -27.16 -12.21
CA THR A 167 -89.29 -28.05 -12.02
C THR A 167 -89.04 -29.34 -12.78
N GLU A 168 -88.77 -30.46 -12.09
CA GLU A 168 -89.01 -31.81 -12.62
C GLU A 168 -89.54 -32.73 -11.51
N ASN A 169 -90.56 -33.49 -11.88
CA ASN A 169 -91.49 -34.23 -11.02
C ASN A 169 -91.13 -35.73 -11.03
N PRO A 170 -91.20 -36.49 -9.91
CA PRO A 170 -90.99 -37.93 -9.93
C PRO A 170 -92.30 -38.72 -10.14
N LEU A 171 -92.25 -39.66 -11.07
CA LEU A 171 -93.26 -40.68 -11.34
C LEU A 171 -93.15 -41.80 -10.30
N VAL A 172 -94.18 -41.99 -9.48
CA VAL A 172 -94.40 -43.23 -8.70
C VAL A 172 -95.79 -43.78 -9.02
N GLN A 173 -95.79 -45.09 -9.22
CA GLN A 173 -96.85 -45.99 -9.67
C GLN A 173 -97.98 -46.13 -8.65
N ASP A 174 -99.20 -46.42 -9.13
CA ASP A 174 -100.01 -47.53 -8.60
C ASP A 174 -101.12 -47.97 -9.59
N LEU A 175 -101.26 -49.30 -9.73
CA LEU A 175 -102.31 -50.08 -10.42
C LEU A 175 -103.55 -50.24 -9.48
N PRO A 176 -104.67 -50.91 -9.85
CA PRO A 176 -105.08 -51.57 -11.09
C PRO A 176 -106.27 -50.95 -11.83
#